data_AF-A0A6P8Z258-F1
#
_entry.id   AF-A0A6P8Z258-F1
#
_cell.length_a   1.000
_cell.length_b   1.000
_cell.length_c   1.000
_cell.angle_alpha   90.00
_cell.angle_beta   90.00
_cell.angle_gamma   90.00
#
_symmetry.space_group_name_H-M   'P 1'
#
loop_
_entity.id
_entity.type
_entity.pdbx_description
1 polymer ?
#
loop_
_entity_poly.entity_id
_entity_poly.type
_entity_poly.pdbx_seq_one_letter_code
_entity_poly.pdbx_strand_id
1 'polypeptide(L)'
;MGLLFSVTFMGAFQGLLFKTLTIPQYYPEIDALEALADSGIPITTRSQSLMDTFAFDSMRRLQDNFRVVPKNWTSEQPFSFLIRRNGAYLRPENKALHLVDECPRKYMLAYIVNCNFPYIFELNLFLLRCMDAGLMAKVQSQAPR
;
A
#
# COMPACT_ATOMS: atom_id res chain seq x y z
N MET A 1 -41.22 12.29 -37.74
CA MET A 1 -39.83 11.80 -37.53
C MET A 1 -39.10 12.49 -36.39
N GLY A 2 -39.11 13.84 -36.29
CA GLY A 2 -38.38 14.55 -35.22
C GLY A 2 -38.81 14.26 -33.78
N LEU A 3 -40.10 14.00 -33.55
CA LEU A 3 -40.66 13.76 -32.21
C LEU A 3 -40.27 12.38 -31.63
N LEU A 4 -40.25 11.35 -32.48
CA LEU A 4 -39.74 10.03 -32.09
C LEU A 4 -38.25 10.10 -31.77
N PHE A 5 -37.46 10.82 -32.58
CA PHE A 5 -36.03 11.00 -32.33
C PHE A 5 -35.76 11.73 -31.01
N SER A 6 -36.47 12.82 -30.71
CA SER A 6 -36.26 13.57 -29.46
C SER A 6 -36.64 12.77 -28.22
N VAL A 7 -37.71 11.97 -28.28
CA VAL A 7 -38.12 11.09 -27.17
C VAL A 7 -37.08 9.98 -26.94
N THR A 8 -36.57 9.39 -28.02
CA THR A 8 -35.55 8.32 -27.92
C THR A 8 -34.22 8.87 -27.38
N PHE A 9 -33.81 10.06 -27.83
CA PHE A 9 -32.61 10.75 -27.35
C PHE A 9 -32.72 11.14 -25.88
N MET A 10 -33.85 11.71 -25.46
CA MET A 10 -34.08 12.10 -24.07
C MET A 10 -34.08 10.89 -23.13
N GLY A 11 -34.72 9.78 -23.54
CA GLY A 11 -34.71 8.53 -22.78
C GLY A 11 -33.30 7.93 -22.63
N ALA A 12 -32.50 7.95 -23.69
CA ALA A 12 -31.11 7.50 -23.64
C ALA A 12 -30.24 8.39 -22.72
N PHE A 13 -30.42 9.71 -22.79
CA PHE A 13 -29.69 10.67 -21.96
C PHE A 13 -30.04 10.52 -20.47
N GLN A 14 -31.33 10.43 -20.14
CA GLN A 14 -31.79 10.20 -18.77
C GLN A 14 -31.31 8.85 -18.23
N GLY A 15 -31.32 7.79 -19.05
CA GLY A 15 -30.79 6.48 -18.68
C GLY A 15 -29.29 6.53 -18.38
N LEU A 16 -28.51 7.25 -19.20
CA LEU A 16 -27.08 7.44 -18.97
C LEU A 16 -26.83 8.23 -17.67
N LEU A 17 -27.56 9.33 -17.49
CA LEU A 17 -27.41 10.20 -16.33
C LEU A 17 -27.77 9.48 -15.02
N PHE A 18 -28.89 8.76 -15.02
CA PHE A 18 -29.29 7.91 -13.89
C PHE A 18 -28.20 6.89 -13.58
N LYS A 19 -27.68 6.19 -14.60
CA LYS A 19 -26.58 5.23 -14.42
C LYS A 19 -25.34 5.87 -13.81
N THR A 20 -24.93 7.06 -14.27
CA THR A 20 -23.73 7.76 -13.76
C THR A 20 -23.92 8.32 -12.34
N LEU A 21 -25.14 8.68 -11.97
CA LEU A 21 -25.43 9.23 -10.63
C LEU A 21 -25.70 8.13 -9.59
N THR A 22 -26.25 7.00 -10.02
CA THR A 22 -26.64 5.91 -9.11
C THR A 22 -25.51 4.90 -8.91
N ILE A 23 -24.68 4.66 -9.92
CA ILE A 23 -23.54 3.74 -9.81
C ILE A 23 -22.30 4.56 -9.46
N PRO A 24 -21.76 4.44 -8.24
CA PRO A 24 -20.50 5.08 -7.92
C PRO A 24 -19.41 4.53 -8.87
N GLN A 25 -18.74 5.42 -9.61
CA GLN A 25 -17.64 5.03 -10.48
C GLN A 25 -16.41 4.69 -9.64
N TYR A 26 -16.39 3.49 -9.08
CA TYR A 26 -15.20 2.94 -8.45
C TYR A 26 -14.25 2.42 -9.53
N TYR A 27 -12.98 2.79 -9.43
CA TYR A 27 -11.93 2.10 -10.17
C TYR A 27 -11.88 0.64 -9.71
N PRO A 28 -11.68 -0.32 -10.61
CA PRO A 28 -11.52 -1.71 -10.22
C PRO A 28 -10.37 -1.81 -9.23
N GLU A 29 -10.64 -2.43 -8.08
CA GLU A 29 -9.65 -2.69 -7.05
C GLU A 29 -8.64 -3.72 -7.56
N ILE A 30 -7.36 -3.43 -7.35
CA ILE A 30 -6.26 -4.30 -7.80
C ILE A 30 -5.83 -5.14 -6.60
N ASP A 31 -6.13 -6.44 -6.64
CA ASP A 31 -5.92 -7.35 -5.50
C ASP A 31 -4.59 -8.12 -5.56
N ALA A 32 -3.90 -8.08 -6.69
CA ALA A 32 -2.67 -8.83 -6.92
C ALA A 32 -1.54 -7.91 -7.42
N LEU A 33 -0.32 -8.21 -7.01
CA LEU A 33 0.85 -7.44 -7.39
C LEU A 33 1.16 -7.57 -8.90
N GLU A 34 0.84 -8.72 -9.51
CA GLU A 34 0.97 -8.90 -10.96
C GLU A 34 -0.01 -7.98 -11.73
N ALA A 35 -1.25 -7.88 -11.27
CA ALA A 35 -2.24 -6.99 -11.84
C ALA A 35 -1.82 -5.50 -11.69
N LEU A 36 -1.10 -5.17 -10.61
CA LEU A 36 -0.50 -3.84 -10.45
C LEU A 36 0.62 -3.60 -11.47
N ALA A 37 1.44 -4.60 -11.76
CA ALA A 37 2.47 -4.52 -12.80
C ALA A 37 1.85 -4.28 -14.20
N ASP A 38 0.72 -4.93 -14.49
CA ASP A 38 0.00 -4.79 -15.76
C ASP A 38 -0.76 -3.46 -15.86
N SER A 39 -1.22 -2.91 -14.74
CA SER A 39 -2.00 -1.65 -14.70
C SER A 39 -1.21 -0.41 -15.11
N GLY A 40 0.13 -0.45 -14.99
CA GLY A 40 1.00 0.71 -15.22
C GLY A 40 0.86 1.82 -14.17
N ILE A 41 0.13 1.60 -13.07
CA ILE A 41 0.00 2.56 -11.99
C ILE A 41 1.36 2.72 -11.28
N PRO A 42 1.85 3.96 -11.07
CA PRO A 42 3.12 4.17 -10.40
C PRO A 42 3.05 3.74 -8.93
N ILE A 43 4.08 3.02 -8.50
CA ILE A 43 4.25 2.59 -7.11
C ILE A 43 5.11 3.61 -6.40
N THR A 44 4.59 4.21 -5.35
CA THR A 44 5.30 5.29 -4.64
C THR A 44 5.57 4.93 -3.19
N THR A 45 6.68 5.42 -2.64
CA THR A 45 6.92 5.36 -1.20
C THR A 45 7.60 6.63 -0.71
N ARG A 46 7.44 6.93 0.57
CA ARG A 46 8.23 7.97 1.25
C ARG A 46 9.48 7.42 1.92
N SER A 47 9.59 6.10 2.08
CA SER A 47 10.70 5.50 2.81
C SER A 47 11.79 5.06 1.84
N GLN A 48 12.95 5.72 1.91
CA GLN A 48 14.12 5.30 1.13
C GLN A 48 14.59 3.89 1.50
N SER A 49 14.32 3.44 2.73
CA SER A 49 14.63 2.08 3.19
C SER A 49 13.83 0.97 2.51
N LEU A 50 12.84 1.31 1.67
CA LEU A 50 12.03 0.36 0.92
C LEU A 50 12.40 0.34 -0.57
N MET A 51 13.47 1.04 -0.98
CA MET A 51 13.89 1.08 -2.38
C MET A 51 14.30 -0.26 -2.96
N ASP A 52 14.79 -1.16 -2.11
CA ASP A 52 15.23 -2.50 -2.45
C ASP A 52 14.08 -3.52 -2.49
N THR A 53 12.83 -3.09 -2.22
CA THR A 53 11.69 -4.00 -2.10
C THR A 53 11.54 -4.90 -3.33
N PHE A 54 11.61 -4.32 -4.53
CA PHE A 54 11.44 -5.03 -5.80
C PHE A 54 12.77 -5.36 -6.50
N ALA A 55 13.91 -5.25 -5.80
CA ALA A 55 15.22 -5.51 -6.40
C ALA A 55 15.49 -6.98 -6.80
N PHE A 56 14.58 -7.91 -6.51
CA PHE A 56 14.67 -9.30 -6.94
C PHE A 56 14.20 -9.49 -8.38
N ASP A 57 14.80 -10.45 -9.08
CA ASP A 57 14.59 -10.67 -10.52
C ASP A 57 13.14 -10.95 -10.92
N SER A 58 12.33 -11.53 -10.04
CA SER A 58 10.93 -11.80 -10.31
C SER A 58 10.04 -10.55 -10.38
N MET A 59 10.51 -9.39 -9.92
CA MET A 59 9.70 -8.17 -9.77
C MET A 59 10.28 -6.96 -10.51
N ARG A 60 11.16 -7.16 -11.50
CA ARG A 60 11.77 -6.08 -12.30
C ARG A 60 10.72 -5.12 -12.90
N ARG A 61 9.61 -5.64 -13.42
CA ARG A 61 8.50 -4.85 -13.99
C ARG A 61 7.94 -3.82 -13.00
N LEU A 62 7.85 -4.20 -11.73
CA LEU A 62 7.36 -3.33 -10.65
C LEU A 62 8.42 -2.33 -10.22
N GLN A 63 9.69 -2.74 -10.23
CA GLN A 63 10.82 -1.86 -9.91
C GLN A 63 10.92 -0.68 -10.88
N ASP A 64 10.65 -0.90 -12.17
CA ASP A 64 10.68 0.17 -13.18
C ASP A 64 9.63 1.27 -12.92
N ASN A 65 8.49 0.89 -12.36
CA ASN A 65 7.39 1.80 -12.01
C ASN A 65 7.49 2.32 -10.56
N PHE A 66 8.52 1.93 -9.81
CA PHE A 66 8.67 2.28 -8.41
C PHE A 66 9.47 3.57 -8.19
N ARG A 67 8.93 4.49 -7.39
CA ARG A 67 9.53 5.82 -7.13
C ARG A 67 9.46 6.22 -5.67
N VAL A 68 10.55 6.81 -5.17
CA VAL A 68 10.56 7.46 -3.86
C VAL A 68 10.10 8.91 -4.02
N VAL A 69 9.06 9.29 -3.29
CA VAL A 69 8.44 10.62 -3.36
C VAL A 69 8.67 11.41 -2.07
N PRO A 70 8.83 12.74 -2.14
CA PRO A 70 8.97 13.59 -0.96
C PRO A 70 7.64 13.69 -0.18
N LYS A 71 7.71 14.19 1.05
CA LYS A 71 6.54 14.28 1.96
C LYS A 71 5.38 15.12 1.38
N ASN A 72 5.70 16.17 0.63
CA ASN A 72 4.73 17.12 0.06
C ASN A 72 4.26 16.73 -1.34
N TRP A 73 4.52 15.49 -1.76
CA TRP A 73 4.10 15.01 -3.07
C TRP A 73 2.59 14.77 -3.08
N THR A 74 1.93 15.35 -4.08
CA THR A 74 0.53 15.14 -4.41
C THR A 74 0.42 14.79 -5.88
N SER A 75 -0.49 13.88 -6.22
CA SER A 75 -0.77 13.48 -7.59
C SER A 75 -2.27 13.60 -7.84
N GLU A 76 -2.62 14.11 -9.02
CA GLU A 76 -3.99 14.09 -9.52
C GLU A 76 -4.37 12.73 -10.13
N GLN A 77 -3.36 11.96 -10.55
CA GLN A 77 -3.54 10.60 -11.07
C GLN A 77 -3.54 9.56 -9.96
N PRO A 78 -4.24 8.42 -10.16
CA PRO A 78 -4.21 7.31 -9.21
C PRO A 78 -2.78 6.81 -9.05
N PHE A 79 -2.40 6.57 -7.80
CA PHE A 79 -1.10 6.04 -7.43
C PHE A 79 -1.29 4.96 -6.37
N SER A 80 -0.35 4.01 -6.34
CA SER A 80 -0.26 3.03 -5.28
C SER A 80 0.85 3.42 -4.30
N PHE A 81 0.69 3.02 -3.04
CA PHE A 81 1.62 3.41 -1.98
C PHE A 81 2.18 2.19 -1.27
N LEU A 82 3.51 2.10 -1.22
CA LEU A 82 4.21 1.01 -0.56
C LEU A 82 4.67 1.43 0.84
N ILE A 83 4.17 0.70 1.84
CA ILE A 83 4.42 0.92 3.26
C ILE A 83 4.53 -0.38 4.02
N ARG A 84 5.16 -0.30 5.20
CA ARG A 84 5.26 -1.43 6.12
C ARG A 84 3.88 -1.70 6.75
N ARG A 85 3.48 -2.97 6.77
CA ARG A 85 2.18 -3.44 7.27
C ARG A 85 1.87 -3.02 8.71
N ASN A 86 2.88 -2.79 9.54
CA ASN A 86 2.70 -2.40 10.95
C ASN A 86 2.28 -0.92 11.17
N GLY A 87 1.90 -0.19 10.12
CA GLY A 87 1.42 1.20 10.27
C GLY A 87 0.03 1.27 10.89
N ALA A 88 -0.16 2.09 11.93
CA ALA A 88 -1.43 2.27 12.65
C ALA A 88 -2.62 2.69 11.75
N TYR A 89 -2.33 3.29 10.59
CA TYR A 89 -3.30 3.78 9.62
C TYR A 89 -3.74 2.72 8.59
N LEU A 90 -3.10 1.55 8.57
CA LEU A 90 -3.39 0.44 7.65
C LEU A 90 -4.46 -0.49 8.21
N ARG A 91 -5.59 0.09 8.60
CA ARG A 91 -6.70 -0.67 9.14
C ARG A 91 -7.64 -1.07 8.02
N PRO A 92 -8.12 -2.32 7.97
CA PRO A 92 -9.14 -2.73 7.01
C PRO A 92 -10.46 -1.96 7.19
N GLU A 93 -10.69 -1.35 8.36
CA GLU A 93 -11.82 -0.46 8.62
C GLU A 93 -11.76 0.86 7.82
N ASN A 94 -10.57 1.25 7.35
CA ASN A 94 -10.39 2.48 6.59
C ASN A 94 -10.81 2.27 5.12
N LYS A 95 -12.08 2.54 4.83
CA LYS A 95 -12.67 2.41 3.48
C LYS A 95 -12.06 3.34 2.42
N ALA A 96 -11.20 4.28 2.80
CA ALA A 96 -10.52 5.17 1.86
C ALA A 96 -9.28 4.54 1.22
N LEU A 97 -8.83 3.39 1.71
CA LEU A 97 -7.64 2.70 1.23
C LEU A 97 -7.98 1.27 0.82
N HIS A 98 -7.60 0.91 -0.40
CA HIS A 98 -7.54 -0.48 -0.82
C HIS A 98 -6.22 -1.10 -0.37
N LEU A 99 -6.28 -2.22 0.34
CA LEU A 99 -5.09 -2.93 0.84
C LEU A 99 -4.88 -4.21 0.05
N VAL A 100 -3.73 -4.30 -0.60
CA VAL A 100 -3.27 -5.53 -1.27
C VAL A 100 -2.70 -6.47 -0.20
N ASP A 101 -3.20 -7.70 -0.13
CA ASP A 101 -2.77 -8.69 0.87
C ASP A 101 -1.33 -9.19 0.65
N GLU A 102 -0.85 -9.13 -0.59
CA GLU A 102 0.49 -9.57 -0.97
C GLU A 102 1.58 -8.66 -0.40
N CYS A 103 2.55 -9.26 0.30
CA CYS A 103 3.73 -8.56 0.82
C CYS A 103 4.96 -8.93 0.00
N PRO A 104 5.49 -8.04 -0.87
CA PRO A 104 6.59 -8.37 -1.77
C PRO A 104 7.89 -8.71 -1.03
N ARG A 105 8.08 -8.17 0.18
CA ARG A 105 9.25 -8.42 1.01
C ARG A 105 8.91 -8.37 2.50
N LYS A 106 9.57 -9.23 3.27
CA LYS A 106 9.54 -9.21 4.73
C LYS A 106 10.80 -8.51 5.23
N TYR A 107 10.61 -7.50 6.07
CA TYR A 107 11.69 -6.77 6.72
C TYR A 107 11.72 -7.11 8.21
N MET A 108 12.92 -7.32 8.74
CA MET A 108 13.14 -7.45 10.17
C MET A 108 13.62 -6.12 10.73
N LEU A 109 13.05 -5.70 11.86
CA LEU A 109 13.55 -4.56 12.61
C LEU A 109 14.75 -5.01 13.44
N ALA A 110 15.82 -4.22 13.39
CA ALA A 110 17.03 -4.46 14.16
C ALA A 110 17.49 -3.15 14.83
N TYR A 111 18.17 -3.28 15.95
CA TYR A 111 18.83 -2.16 16.60
C TYR A 111 20.20 -1.94 15.96
N ILE A 112 20.43 -0.73 15.47
CA ILE A 112 21.72 -0.34 14.90
C ILE A 112 22.56 0.25 16.03
N VAL A 113 23.76 -0.30 16.22
CA VAL A 113 24.73 0.18 17.20
C VAL A 113 26.04 0.54 16.50
N ASN A 114 26.93 1.26 17.19
CA ASN A 114 28.29 1.51 16.68
C ASN A 114 29.06 0.18 16.56
N CYS A 115 29.95 0.07 15.57
CA CYS A 115 30.82 -1.09 15.37
C CYS A 115 31.63 -1.44 16.63
N ASN A 116 32.04 -0.43 17.40
CA ASN A 116 32.82 -0.62 18.63
C ASN A 116 31.94 -0.71 19.89
N PHE A 117 30.65 -1.04 19.75
CA PHE A 117 29.76 -1.15 20.90
C PHE A 117 30.14 -2.37 21.75
N PRO A 118 30.60 -2.17 23.01
CA PRO A 118 31.19 -3.26 23.80
C PRO A 118 30.17 -4.29 24.27
N TYR A 119 28.87 -3.95 24.27
CA TYR A 119 27.81 -4.80 24.82
C TYR A 119 26.90 -5.42 23.76
N ILE A 120 27.38 -5.60 22.52
CA ILE A 120 26.55 -6.12 21.41
C ILE A 120 26.04 -7.53 21.70
N PHE A 121 26.85 -8.36 22.35
CA PHE A 121 26.48 -9.72 22.69
C PHE A 121 25.38 -9.74 23.75
N GLU A 122 25.53 -8.94 24.79
CA GLU A 122 24.60 -8.78 25.90
C GLU A 122 23.28 -8.20 25.42
N LEU A 123 23.31 -7.22 24.53
CA LEU A 123 22.12 -6.65 23.90
C LEU A 123 21.37 -7.72 23.11
N ASN A 124 22.05 -8.48 22.25
CA ASN A 124 21.42 -9.54 21.47
C ASN A 124 20.84 -10.63 22.36
N LEU A 125 21.55 -11.02 23.41
CA LEU A 125 21.07 -12.02 24.38
C LEU A 125 19.86 -11.51 25.17
N PHE A 126 19.83 -10.23 25.53
CA PHE A 126 18.67 -9.60 26.16
C PHE A 126 17.46 -9.61 25.22
N LEU A 127 17.65 -9.20 23.96
CA LEU A 127 16.57 -9.18 22.95
C LEU A 127 16.01 -10.58 22.70
N LEU A 128 16.87 -11.60 22.62
CA LEU A 128 16.46 -13.01 22.50
C LEU A 128 15.58 -13.42 23.67
N ARG A 129 16.01 -13.16 24.92
CA ARG A 129 15.19 -13.47 26.11
C ARG A 129 13.85 -12.73 26.11
N CYS A 130 13.82 -11.48 25.64
CA CYS A 130 12.55 -10.75 25.52
C CYS A 130 11.62 -11.34 24.47
N MET A 131 12.16 -11.87 23.36
CA MET A 131 11.37 -12.57 22.35
C MET A 131 10.84 -13.90 22.90
N ASP A 132 11.69 -14.70 23.54
CA ASP A 132 11.32 -16.00 24.12
C ASP A 132 10.28 -15.86 25.25
N ALA A 133 10.38 -14.80 26.05
CA ALA A 133 9.40 -14.48 27.08
C ALA A 133 8.09 -13.90 26.53
N GLY A 134 7.97 -13.71 25.21
CA GLY A 134 6.79 -13.13 24.57
C GLY A 134 6.58 -11.64 24.87
N LEU A 135 7.59 -10.94 25.39
CA LEU A 135 7.47 -9.53 25.76
C LEU A 135 7.19 -8.65 24.54
N MET A 136 7.79 -8.98 23.40
CA MET A 136 7.57 -8.25 22.14
C MET A 136 6.10 -8.33 21.69
N ALA A 137 5.49 -9.51 21.79
CA ALA A 137 4.08 -9.71 21.44
C ALA A 137 3.14 -8.94 22.39
N LYS A 138 3.48 -8.88 23.68
CA LYS A 138 2.73 -8.11 24.67
C LYS A 138 2.80 -6.60 24.42
N VAL A 139 3.98 -6.07 24.10
CA VAL A 139 4.13 -4.65 23.78
C VAL A 139 3.34 -4.28 22.52
N GLN A 140 3.35 -5.15 21.51
CA GLN A 140 2.57 -4.92 20.29
C GLN A 140 1.06 -4.94 20.53
N SER A 141 0.55 -5.77 21.45
CA SER A 141 -0.89 -5.79 21.77
C SER A 141 -1.34 -4.61 22.64
N GLN A 142 -0.41 -4.00 23.39
CA GLN A 142 -0.65 -2.84 24.26
C GLN A 142 -0.35 -1.50 23.58
N ALA A 143 0.28 -1.48 22.41
CA ALA A 143 0.49 -0.27 21.64
C ALA A 143 -0.87 0.39 21.34
N PRO A 144 -0.98 1.73 21.46
CA PRO A 144 -2.23 2.43 21.21
C PRO A 144 -2.73 2.07 19.82
N ARG A 145 -3.93 1.48 19.76
CA ARG A 145 -4.56 1.01 18.53
C ARG A 145 -4.80 2.19 17.60
#